data_AF-A0A415HA89-F1
#
_entry.id   AF-A0A415HA89-F1
#
_cell.length_a   1.000
_cell.length_b   1.000
_cell.length_c   1.000
_cell.angle_alpha   90.00
_cell.angle_beta   90.00
_cell.angle_gamma   90.00
#
_symmetry.space_group_name_H-M   'P 1'
#
loop_
_entity.id
_entity.type
_entity.pdbx_description
1 polymer ?
#
loop_
_entity_poly.entity_id
_entity_poly.type
_entity_poly.pdbx_seq_one_letter_code
_entity_poly.pdbx_strand_id
1 'polypeptide(L)'
;MSNVYTRNRKKTPFDVLANAEKLQDLVTLYVMNERYVPKKWRFMIGQDLIKKIDELNDNIIAANSIYAMSEQDLASRKAYAQKAIANGYQLQRKLSRLIRCVPSATAASLEEITGLLNQEIDDLKGWRKNDKIRAR
;
A
#
# COMPACT_ATOMS: atom_id res chain seq x y z
N MET A 1 -23.30 -11.30 14.03
CA MET A 1 -21.85 -11.13 13.80
C MET A 1 -21.26 -12.50 13.45
N SER A 2 -20.56 -12.64 12.33
CA SER A 2 -20.10 -13.94 11.81
C SER A 2 -18.97 -14.54 12.66
N ASN A 3 -19.15 -15.78 13.12
CA ASN A 3 -18.29 -16.53 14.06
C ASN A 3 -16.98 -17.08 13.45
N VAL A 4 -16.47 -16.46 12.39
CA VAL A 4 -15.26 -16.93 11.69
C VAL A 4 -14.04 -16.20 12.25
N TYR A 5 -13.13 -16.94 12.88
CA TYR A 5 -11.82 -16.40 13.29
C TYR A 5 -11.12 -15.75 12.10
N THR A 6 -10.50 -14.58 12.28
CA THR A 6 -9.83 -13.80 11.22
C THR A 6 -8.85 -14.66 10.40
N ARG A 7 -8.14 -15.59 11.06
CA ARG A 7 -7.22 -16.56 10.43
C ARG A 7 -7.87 -17.50 9.41
N ASN A 8 -9.17 -17.73 9.51
CA ASN A 8 -9.95 -18.62 8.65
C ASN A 8 -10.73 -17.85 7.57
N ARG A 9 -10.62 -16.52 7.52
CA ARG A 9 -11.32 -15.68 6.54
C ARG A 9 -10.59 -15.79 5.20
N LYS A 10 -11.31 -16.13 4.12
CA LYS A 10 -10.74 -16.07 2.77
C LYS A 10 -10.45 -14.61 2.43
N LYS A 11 -9.21 -14.33 2.02
CA LYS A 11 -8.83 -12.99 1.54
C LYS A 11 -9.68 -12.59 0.36
N THR A 12 -10.19 -11.36 0.40
CA THR A 12 -11.00 -10.77 -0.65
C THR A 12 -10.27 -9.59 -1.29
N PRO A 13 -10.60 -9.21 -2.54
CA PRO A 13 -10.07 -8.00 -3.15
C PRO A 13 -10.37 -6.72 -2.35
N PHE A 14 -11.41 -6.72 -1.50
CA PHE A 14 -11.71 -5.61 -0.60
C PHE A 14 -10.69 -5.45 0.53
N ASP A 15 -9.98 -6.51 0.90
CA ASP A 15 -8.95 -6.45 1.94
C ASP A 15 -7.75 -5.60 1.47
N VAL A 16 -7.44 -5.61 0.17
CA VAL A 16 -6.39 -4.76 -0.45
C VAL A 16 -6.74 -3.28 -0.29
N LEU A 17 -7.98 -2.88 -0.58
CA LEU A 17 -8.42 -1.48 -0.42
C LEU A 17 -8.35 -1.03 1.04
N ALA A 18 -8.91 -1.83 1.95
CA ALA A 18 -8.92 -1.49 3.38
C ALA A 18 -7.51 -1.43 3.97
N ASN A 19 -6.61 -2.33 3.54
CA ASN A 19 -5.21 -2.31 3.96
C ASN A 19 -4.46 -1.10 3.40
N ALA A 20 -4.72 -0.71 2.15
CA ALA A 20 -4.10 0.46 1.52
C ALA A 20 -4.49 1.77 2.23
N GLU A 21 -5.78 1.93 2.56
CA GLU A 21 -6.28 3.06 3.36
C GLU A 21 -5.64 3.07 4.77
N LYS A 22 -5.63 1.92 5.46
CA LYS A 22 -4.96 1.79 6.75
C LYS A 22 -3.48 2.14 6.65
N LEU A 23 -2.80 1.70 5.60
CA LEU A 23 -1.38 2.00 5.38
C LEU A 23 -1.14 3.49 5.14
N GLN A 24 -2.02 4.15 4.40
CA GLN A 24 -2.00 5.60 4.19
C GLN A 24 -2.12 6.37 5.50
N ASP A 25 -3.07 5.99 6.36
CA ASP A 25 -3.25 6.59 7.68
C ASP A 25 -2.02 6.38 8.57
N LEU A 26 -1.52 5.14 8.66
CA LEU A 26 -0.35 4.81 9.48
C LEU A 26 0.90 5.59 9.05
N VAL A 27 1.18 5.66 7.74
CA VAL A 27 2.33 6.41 7.21
C VAL A 27 2.18 7.90 7.51
N THR A 28 0.98 8.46 7.30
CA THR A 28 0.71 9.87 7.56
C THR A 28 0.89 10.22 9.04
N LEU A 29 0.28 9.45 9.94
CA LEU A 29 0.39 9.64 11.39
C LEU A 29 1.85 9.49 11.86
N TYR A 30 2.59 8.52 11.32
CA TYR A 30 4.00 8.34 11.64
C TYR A 30 4.85 9.55 11.23
N VAL A 31 4.68 10.04 10.00
CA VAL A 31 5.41 11.20 9.47
C VAL A 31 5.06 12.49 10.21
N MET A 32 3.82 12.63 10.67
CA MET A 32 3.35 13.82 11.37
C MET A 32 3.67 13.82 12.87
N ASN A 33 4.11 12.70 13.43
CA ASN A 33 4.53 12.59 14.83
C ASN A 33 5.94 13.17 15.03
N GLU A 34 6.08 14.23 15.83
CA GLU A 34 7.39 14.88 16.07
C GLU A 34 8.39 13.99 16.80
N ARG A 35 7.90 12.99 17.56
CA ARG A 35 8.77 12.04 18.25
C ARG A 35 9.48 11.11 17.27
N TYR A 36 8.84 10.76 16.15
CA TYR A 36 9.42 9.89 15.14
C TYR A 36 10.06 10.68 14.00
N VAL A 37 9.40 11.72 13.50
CA VAL A 37 9.87 12.56 12.41
C VAL A 37 9.81 14.04 12.81
N PRO A 38 10.95 14.59 13.27
CA PRO A 38 11.08 16.02 13.59
C PRO A 38 10.75 16.91 12.38
N LYS A 39 10.17 18.10 12.63
CA LYS A 39 9.73 19.05 11.60
C LYS A 39 10.74 19.30 10.47
N LYS A 40 12.03 19.44 10.81
CA LYS A 40 13.12 19.68 9.84
C LYS A 40 13.24 18.62 8.74
N TRP A 41 12.77 17.39 8.99
CA TRP A 41 12.84 16.28 8.04
C TRP A 41 11.58 16.11 7.19
N ARG A 42 10.45 16.69 7.61
CA ARG A 42 9.14 16.43 6.98
C ARG A 42 9.07 16.93 5.55
N PHE A 43 9.59 18.14 5.29
CA PHE A 43 9.57 18.70 3.95
C PHE A 43 10.42 17.87 2.97
N MET A 44 11.61 17.42 3.39
CA MET A 44 12.57 16.74 2.50
C MET A 44 12.36 15.23 2.38
N ILE A 45 11.78 14.57 3.40
CA ILE A 45 11.63 13.11 3.45
C ILE A 45 10.16 12.72 3.67
N GLY A 46 9.47 13.39 4.59
CA GLY A 46 8.08 13.06 4.95
C GLY A 46 7.08 13.29 3.81
N GLN A 47 7.17 14.41 3.11
CA GLN A 47 6.26 14.75 2.01
C GLN A 47 6.36 13.74 0.87
N ASP A 48 7.58 13.32 0.53
CA ASP A 48 7.85 12.33 -0.51
C ASP A 48 7.36 10.92 -0.12
N LEU A 49 7.33 10.59 1.18
CA LEU A 49 6.70 9.38 1.70
C LEU A 49 5.18 9.42 1.56
N ILE A 50 4.54 10.50 2.02
CA ILE A 50 3.08 10.68 1.96
C ILE A 50 2.61 10.62 0.50
N LYS A 51 3.24 11.39 -0.39
CA LYS A 51 2.91 11.37 -1.82
C LYS A 51 3.00 9.96 -2.42
N LYS A 52 3.98 9.15 -2.00
CA LYS A 52 4.15 7.80 -2.54
C LYS A 52 3.08 6.82 -2.04
N ILE A 53 2.62 6.94 -0.80
CA ILE A 53 1.52 6.11 -0.30
C ILE A 53 0.18 6.55 -0.91
N ASP A 54 -0.02 7.85 -1.16
CA ASP A 54 -1.18 8.35 -1.90
C ASP A 54 -1.20 7.78 -3.33
N GLU A 55 -0.09 7.85 -4.05
CA GLU A 55 0.03 7.26 -5.38
C GLU A 55 -0.19 5.73 -5.38
N LEU A 56 0.21 5.03 -4.32
CA LEU A 56 -0.09 3.60 -4.17
C LEU A 56 -1.61 3.40 -4.08
N ASN A 57 -2.29 4.13 -3.19
CA ASN A 57 -3.72 4.02 -2.98
C ASN A 57 -4.51 4.39 -4.25
N ASP A 58 -4.14 5.49 -4.93
CA ASP A 58 -4.75 5.92 -6.19
C ASP A 58 -4.68 4.85 -7.28
N ASN A 59 -3.55 4.15 -7.41
CA ASN A 59 -3.40 3.07 -8.40
C ASN A 59 -4.22 1.83 -8.02
N ILE A 60 -4.41 1.54 -6.73
CA ILE A 60 -5.29 0.45 -6.26
C ILE A 60 -6.74 0.78 -6.56
N ILE A 61 -7.18 2.00 -6.25
CA ILE A 61 -8.54 2.49 -6.54
C ILE A 61 -8.79 2.46 -8.05
N ALA A 62 -7.84 2.96 -8.85
CA ALA A 62 -7.93 2.93 -10.31
C ALA A 62 -8.05 1.50 -10.84
N ALA A 63 -7.21 0.57 -10.39
CA ALA A 63 -7.32 -0.84 -10.75
C ALA A 63 -8.69 -1.42 -10.35
N ASN A 64 -9.17 -1.12 -9.15
CA ASN A 64 -10.43 -1.67 -8.66
C ASN A 64 -11.65 -1.12 -9.41
N SER A 65 -11.61 0.14 -9.85
CA SER A 65 -12.69 0.81 -10.59
C SER A 65 -12.97 0.20 -11.98
N ILE A 66 -12.01 -0.53 -12.55
CA ILE A 66 -12.14 -1.11 -13.89
C ILE A 66 -12.84 -2.46 -13.81
N TYR A 67 -14.05 -2.58 -14.38
CA TYR A 67 -14.72 -3.86 -14.54
C TYR A 67 -14.22 -4.56 -15.82
N ALA A 68 -13.46 -5.65 -15.68
CA ALA A 68 -12.77 -6.29 -16.79
C ALA A 68 -13.72 -7.09 -17.72
N MET A 69 -14.32 -6.41 -18.70
CA MET A 69 -15.24 -6.99 -19.69
C MET A 69 -14.55 -7.39 -21.00
N SER A 70 -13.45 -6.72 -21.31
CA SER A 70 -12.62 -6.95 -22.49
C SER A 70 -11.17 -7.25 -22.10
N GLU A 71 -10.38 -7.73 -23.07
CA GLU A 71 -8.93 -7.87 -22.89
C GLU A 71 -8.26 -6.53 -22.58
N GLN A 72 -8.75 -5.44 -23.19
CA GLN A 72 -8.24 -4.08 -22.95
C GLN A 72 -8.50 -3.62 -21.51
N ASP A 73 -9.68 -3.88 -20.97
CA ASP A 73 -10.00 -3.57 -19.57
C ASP A 73 -9.13 -4.38 -18.61
N LEU A 74 -8.99 -5.68 -18.89
CA LEU A 74 -8.12 -6.56 -18.08
C LEU A 74 -6.67 -6.09 -18.11
N ALA A 75 -6.16 -5.71 -19.28
CA ALA A 75 -4.81 -5.18 -19.42
C ALA A 75 -4.62 -3.88 -18.63
N SER A 76 -5.59 -2.97 -18.72
CA SER A 76 -5.59 -1.70 -17.99
C SER A 76 -5.61 -1.90 -16.47
N ARG A 77 -6.50 -2.77 -15.98
CA ARG A 77 -6.57 -3.16 -14.56
C ARG A 77 -5.26 -3.76 -14.06
N LYS A 78 -4.65 -4.67 -14.83
CA LYS A 78 -3.35 -5.27 -14.49
C LYS A 78 -2.22 -4.24 -14.53
N ALA A 79 -2.27 -3.25 -15.42
CA ALA A 79 -1.28 -2.18 -15.49
C ALA A 79 -1.32 -1.29 -14.24
N TYR A 80 -2.51 -0.88 -13.78
CA TYR A 80 -2.64 -0.14 -12.52
C TYR A 80 -2.21 -0.96 -11.30
N ALA A 81 -2.58 -2.24 -11.23
CA ALA A 81 -2.10 -3.13 -10.17
C ALA A 81 -0.55 -3.25 -10.19
N GLN A 82 0.06 -3.31 -11.38
CA GLN A 82 1.53 -3.31 -11.50
C GLN A 82 2.17 -2.00 -11.03
N LYS A 83 1.55 -0.85 -11.31
CA LYS A 83 1.99 0.46 -10.79
C LYS A 83 1.89 0.51 -9.26
N ALA A 84 0.80 0.00 -8.68
CA ALA A 84 0.66 -0.09 -7.23
C ALA A 84 1.75 -0.97 -6.58
N ILE A 85 2.06 -2.12 -7.17
CA ILE A 85 3.18 -2.99 -6.73
C ILE A 85 4.51 -2.23 -6.79
N ALA A 86 4.77 -1.51 -7.89
CA ALA A 86 5.98 -0.69 -8.03
C ALA A 86 6.05 0.41 -6.97
N ASN A 87 4.92 1.08 -6.68
CA ASN A 87 4.83 2.09 -5.62
C ASN A 87 5.13 1.48 -4.24
N GLY A 88 4.66 0.25 -3.98
CA GLY A 88 4.96 -0.45 -2.72
C GLY A 88 6.46 -0.66 -2.51
N TYR A 89 7.17 -1.14 -3.54
CA TYR A 89 8.64 -1.28 -3.47
C TYR A 89 9.36 0.08 -3.33
N GLN A 90 8.87 1.12 -4.01
CA GLN A 90 9.42 2.47 -3.86
C GLN A 90 9.20 3.00 -2.44
N LEU A 91 8.04 2.73 -1.84
CA LEU A 91 7.72 3.11 -0.46
C LEU A 91 8.65 2.41 0.53
N GLN A 92 8.93 1.11 0.37
CA GLN A 92 9.94 0.39 1.18
C GLN A 92 11.32 1.05 1.13
N ARG A 93 11.76 1.50 -0.05
CA ARG A 93 13.04 2.20 -0.21
C ARG A 93 13.04 3.57 0.46
N LYS A 94 11.92 4.29 0.41
CA LYS A 94 11.76 5.57 1.11
C LYS A 94 11.73 5.39 2.63
N LEU A 95 11.05 4.36 3.15
CA LEU A 95 11.09 4.01 4.58
C LEU A 95 12.51 3.62 5.03
N SER A 96 13.24 2.87 4.20
CA SER A 96 14.65 2.56 4.46
C SER A 96 15.52 3.82 4.51
N ARG A 97 15.26 4.80 3.64
CA ARG A 97 15.92 6.11 3.68
C ARG A 97 15.57 6.88 4.95
N LEU A 98 14.31 6.85 5.38
CA LEU A 98 13.86 7.49 6.62
C LEU A 98 14.66 6.96 7.82
N ILE A 99 14.81 5.63 7.95
CA ILE A 99 15.59 5.01 9.02
C ILE A 99 17.06 5.46 8.99
N ARG A 100 17.68 5.54 7.81
CA ARG A 100 19.09 5.95 7.68
C ARG A 100 19.33 7.42 7.98
N CYS A 101 18.35 8.29 7.72
CA CYS A 101 18.53 9.74 7.81
C CYS A 101 17.94 10.36 9.08
N VAL A 102 16.92 9.74 9.68
CA VAL A 102 16.17 10.30 10.81
C VAL A 102 16.44 9.43 12.04
N PRO A 103 17.28 9.87 13.00
CA PRO A 103 17.71 9.04 14.13
C PRO A 103 16.58 8.49 15.01
N SER A 104 15.47 9.22 15.09
CA SER A 104 14.28 8.83 15.85
C SER A 104 13.38 7.83 15.13
N ALA A 105 13.58 7.61 13.83
CA ALA A 105 12.83 6.65 13.04
C ALA A 105 13.61 5.33 12.97
N THR A 106 13.17 4.32 13.73
CA THR A 106 13.84 3.02 13.81
C THR A 106 13.05 1.94 13.08
N ALA A 107 13.71 0.85 12.71
CA ALA A 107 13.05 -0.32 12.14
C ALA A 107 11.91 -0.85 13.04
N ALA A 108 12.14 -0.90 14.35
CA ALA A 108 11.12 -1.29 15.33
C ALA A 108 9.91 -0.34 15.31
N SER A 109 10.13 0.97 15.24
CA SER A 109 9.02 1.94 15.18
C SER A 109 8.19 1.87 13.89
N LEU A 110 8.73 1.25 12.83
CA LEU A 110 8.09 1.08 11.52
C LEU A 110 7.61 -0.36 11.27
N GLU A 111 7.68 -1.24 12.28
CA GLU A 111 7.40 -2.67 12.11
C GLU A 111 5.97 -2.92 11.58
N GLU A 112 4.96 -2.26 12.17
CA GLU A 112 3.57 -2.39 11.69
C GLU A 112 3.42 -1.94 10.23
N ILE A 113 3.99 -0.77 9.88
CA ILE A 113 3.90 -0.20 8.53
C ILE A 113 4.59 -1.12 7.53
N THR A 114 5.80 -1.60 7.84
CA THR A 114 6.56 -2.47 6.94
C THR A 114 5.93 -3.84 6.79
N GLY A 115 5.39 -4.41 7.87
CA GLY A 115 4.65 -5.67 7.84
C GLY A 115 3.39 -5.58 6.98
N LEU A 116 2.57 -4.53 7.18
CA LEU A 116 1.37 -4.29 6.39
C LEU A 116 1.70 -4.03 4.91
N LEU A 117 2.73 -3.23 4.63
CA LEU A 117 3.18 -2.95 3.26
C LEU A 117 3.66 -4.22 2.54
N ASN A 118 4.41 -5.09 3.21
CA ASN A 118 4.82 -6.38 2.62
C ASN A 118 3.62 -7.24 2.27
N GLN A 119 2.66 -7.32 3.19
CA GLN A 119 1.43 -8.07 2.98
C GLN A 119 0.64 -7.52 1.80
N GLU A 120 0.53 -6.19 1.71
CA GLU A 120 -0.18 -5.50 0.64
C GLU A 120 0.45 -5.75 -0.73
N ILE A 121 1.77 -5.69 -0.83
CA ILE A 121 2.51 -6.01 -2.06
C ILE A 121 2.21 -7.45 -2.52
N ASP A 122 2.19 -8.41 -1.60
CA ASP A 122 1.95 -9.80 -1.93
C ASP A 122 0.49 -10.06 -2.33
N ASP A 123 -0.46 -9.40 -1.67
CA ASP A 123 -1.87 -9.49 -2.03
C ASP A 123 -2.14 -8.83 -3.40
N LEU A 124 -1.49 -7.71 -3.71
CA LEU A 124 -1.53 -7.08 -5.04
C LEU A 124 -0.96 -7.98 -6.14
N LYS A 125 0.16 -8.66 -5.88
CA LYS A 125 0.72 -9.65 -6.83
C LYS A 125 -0.27 -10.80 -7.07
N GLY A 126 -0.88 -11.29 -5.98
CA GLY A 126 -1.88 -12.34 -6.02
C GLY A 126 -3.10 -11.92 -6.84
N TRP A 127 -3.65 -10.73 -6.57
CA TRP A 127 -4.77 -10.17 -7.31
C TRP A 127 -4.42 -10.03 -8.79
N ARG A 128 -3.31 -9.35 -9.14
CA ARG A 128 -2.89 -9.16 -10.54
C ARG A 128 -2.71 -10.48 -11.29
N LYS A 129 -2.11 -11.49 -10.66
CA LYS A 129 -1.88 -12.81 -11.26
C LYS A 129 -3.19 -13.54 -11.54
N ASN A 130 -4.13 -13.48 -10.59
CA ASN A 130 -5.38 -14.22 -10.64
C ASN A 130 -6.51 -13.48 -11.35
N ASP A 131 -6.29 -12.21 -11.76
CA ASP A 131 -7.31 -11.41 -12.44
C ASP A 131 -7.63 -11.94 -13.84
N LYS A 132 -8.92 -11.95 -14.17
CA LYS A 132 -9.51 -12.55 -15.37
C LYS A 132 -10.65 -11.68 -15.89
N ILE A 133 -10.97 -11.85 -17.17
CA ILE A 133 -12.18 -11.28 -17.75
C ILE A 133 -13.38 -11.84 -16.99
N ARG A 134 -14.29 -10.94 -16.59
CA ARG A 134 -15.53 -11.29 -15.92
C ARG A 134 -16.57 -11.60 -17.00
N ALA A 135 -16.80 -12.88 -17.27
CA ALA A 135 -17.86 -13.30 -18.18
C ALA A 135 -19.23 -12.84 -17.65
N ARG A 136 -20.14 -12.49 -18.56
CA ARG A 136 -21.57 -12.30 -18.24
C ARG A 136 -22.19 -13.63 -17.83
#